data_AF-A0A0M4EER6-F1
#
_entry.id   AF-A0A0M4EER6-F1
#
_cell.length_a   1.000
_cell.length_b   1.000
_cell.length_c   1.000
_cell.angle_alpha   90.00
_cell.angle_beta   90.00
_cell.angle_gamma   90.00
#
_symmetry.space_group_name_H-M   'P 1'
#
loop_
_entity.id
_entity.type
_entity.pdbx_description
1 polymer ?
#
loop_
_entity_poly.entity_id
_entity_poly.type
_entity_poly.pdbx_seq_one_letter_code
_entity_poly.pdbx_strand_id
1 'polypeptide(L)'
;MEQLLQANKQHNWSPGCAPYPLYDNLHLEQTYFQFVQGGNDTYHLYSAHYDNRKAVANAPRVVVLGMVSNILGPYSDGYCQLWYEHSDRPDIVPMLAPEIVWYKEWGHGGTHVYPALMTCPLLKSPRRYRVPQLVSIVFGEPCAKANNALLVGYEAPQRNRSTRFAVCVKDLEFPKEDRSDRFVEWLELMRLLGAERVTAYNTGADKLMPNTWRTLNFYAQQDGLLQLRDYKLLEGHPLPGDNFWLLRCLNEVLMYLDCLYRSMYNFDYVGVFDVDEVIMPLGKFHNWHTLLEHLEQNSSLSTDNCKARTSYCFRNVYFSKELPEDETPPANFYMLRHVRRVAQHLDTVSAIKCLHSTAYSTAVHNHFTFYWEEACGPFDVPTAIGQMQHYREPDIKETLTLPTPVRDDNIWRFKDHLISRAHAIHRLL
;
A
#
# COMPACT_ATOMS: atom_id res chain seq x y z
N MET A 1 18.41 4.62 -11.25
CA MET A 1 19.27 5.28 -10.25
C MET A 1 20.73 5.22 -10.67
N GLU A 2 21.31 4.03 -10.83
CA GLU A 2 22.70 3.85 -11.27
C GLU A 2 23.06 4.69 -12.50
N GLN A 3 22.25 4.61 -13.56
CA GLN A 3 22.44 5.41 -14.78
C GLN A 3 22.51 6.92 -14.51
N LEU A 4 21.65 7.44 -13.63
CA LEU A 4 21.64 8.87 -13.25
C LEU A 4 22.92 9.24 -12.49
N LEU A 5 23.33 8.40 -11.53
CA LEU A 5 24.55 8.64 -10.76
C LEU A 5 25.81 8.56 -11.63
N GLN A 6 25.86 7.61 -12.57
CA GLN A 6 26.95 7.47 -13.53
C GLN A 6 27.02 8.65 -14.51
N ALA A 7 25.89 9.08 -15.08
CA ALA A 7 25.83 10.25 -15.97
C ALA A 7 26.34 11.53 -15.28
N ASN A 8 26.12 11.63 -13.97
CA ASN A 8 26.51 12.76 -13.15
C ASN A 8 27.91 12.64 -12.51
N LYS A 9 28.64 11.53 -12.72
CA LYS A 9 29.97 11.28 -12.11
C LYS A 9 31.04 12.29 -12.54
N GLN A 10 30.92 12.85 -13.75
CA GLN A 10 31.90 13.77 -14.34
C GLN A 10 31.53 15.26 -14.18
N HIS A 11 30.43 15.59 -13.50
CA HIS A 11 30.07 16.97 -13.22
C HIS A 11 31.06 17.63 -12.24
N ASN A 12 31.29 18.93 -12.38
CA ASN A 12 32.09 19.72 -11.45
C ASN A 12 31.29 20.00 -10.16
N TRP A 13 31.27 19.02 -9.26
CA TRP A 13 30.65 19.14 -7.94
C TRP A 13 31.48 20.01 -7.02
N SER A 14 30.83 20.83 -6.20
CA SER A 14 31.53 21.64 -5.20
C SER A 14 32.18 20.73 -4.15
N PRO A 15 33.51 20.79 -3.92
CA PRO A 15 34.21 19.80 -3.11
C PRO A 15 34.08 20.01 -1.58
N GLY A 16 33.33 21.01 -1.11
CA GLY A 16 33.41 21.47 0.29
C GLY A 16 32.38 20.88 1.27
N CYS A 17 31.14 20.65 0.84
CA CYS A 17 30.03 20.22 1.71
C CYS A 17 29.08 19.32 0.92
N ALA A 18 28.71 18.17 1.49
CA ALA A 18 27.79 17.19 0.90
C ALA A 18 28.21 16.78 -0.53
N PRO A 19 29.35 16.06 -0.67
CA PRO A 19 29.83 15.62 -1.98
C PRO A 19 28.77 14.75 -2.68
N TYR A 20 28.68 14.87 -4.01
CA TYR A 20 27.68 14.13 -4.80
C TYR A 20 27.79 12.61 -4.55
N PRO A 21 26.68 11.92 -4.25
CA PRO A 21 26.71 10.50 -4.01
C PRO A 21 27.13 9.76 -5.29
N LEU A 22 28.08 8.84 -5.17
CA LEU A 22 28.47 7.97 -6.28
C LEU A 22 27.87 6.59 -6.05
N TYR A 23 27.50 5.91 -7.13
CA TYR A 23 26.92 4.56 -7.06
C TYR A 23 27.82 3.60 -6.27
N ASP A 24 29.13 3.66 -6.48
CA ASP A 24 30.14 2.82 -5.80
C ASP A 24 30.23 3.06 -4.28
N ASN A 25 29.69 4.18 -3.77
CA ASN A 25 29.66 4.49 -2.35
C ASN A 25 28.32 4.11 -1.68
N LEU A 26 27.33 3.64 -2.46
CA LEU A 26 26.03 3.31 -1.90
C LEU A 26 26.10 1.99 -1.13
N HIS A 27 25.59 1.98 0.09
CA HIS A 27 25.43 0.75 0.85
C HIS A 27 24.08 0.12 0.50
N LEU A 28 24.07 -0.76 -0.50
CA LEU A 28 22.88 -1.47 -0.94
C LEU A 28 22.70 -2.78 -0.18
N GLU A 29 21.52 -2.97 0.42
CA GLU A 29 21.11 -4.21 1.05
C GLU A 29 20.03 -4.89 0.21
N GLN A 30 20.25 -6.17 -0.11
CA GLN A 30 19.26 -7.01 -0.79
C GLN A 30 18.71 -6.40 -2.10
N THR A 31 19.49 -5.56 -2.78
CA THR A 31 19.17 -4.85 -4.03
C THR A 31 18.13 -3.71 -3.90
N TYR A 32 17.22 -3.76 -2.94
CA TYR A 32 16.08 -2.83 -2.85
C TYR A 32 16.19 -1.79 -1.74
N PHE A 33 17.04 -2.03 -0.74
CA PHE A 33 17.22 -1.12 0.40
C PHE A 33 18.58 -0.44 0.34
N GLN A 34 18.64 0.78 0.86
CA GLN A 34 19.89 1.49 1.11
C GLN A 34 20.07 1.69 2.61
N PHE A 35 21.23 1.30 3.12
CA PHE A 35 21.52 1.33 4.55
C PHE A 35 22.23 2.61 4.96
N VAL A 36 21.76 3.24 6.03
CA VAL A 36 22.47 4.31 6.72
C VAL A 36 22.33 4.16 8.24
N GLN A 37 23.39 4.49 8.97
CA GLN A 37 23.41 4.46 10.43
C GLN A 37 23.33 5.88 10.97
N GLY A 38 22.46 6.09 11.96
CA GLY A 38 22.29 7.37 12.67
C GLY A 38 22.44 7.16 14.17
N GLY A 39 23.62 7.43 14.71
CA GLY A 39 23.95 7.09 16.09
C GLY A 39 23.91 5.57 16.31
N ASN A 40 23.05 5.11 17.23
CA ASN A 40 22.85 3.68 17.51
C ASN A 40 21.74 3.04 16.67
N ASP A 41 20.98 3.84 15.92
CA ASP A 41 19.87 3.35 15.12
C ASP A 41 20.32 3.07 13.68
N THR A 42 19.71 2.06 13.08
CA THR A 42 19.90 1.67 11.67
C THR A 42 18.65 2.03 10.86
N TYR A 43 18.86 2.50 9.64
CA TYR A 43 17.81 2.94 8.73
C TYR A 43 17.97 2.22 7.40
N HIS A 44 16.93 1.51 6.99
CA HIS A 44 16.85 0.74 5.75
C HIS A 44 15.90 1.47 4.81
N LEU A 45 16.46 2.32 3.94
CA LEU A 45 15.72 3.24 3.09
C LEU A 45 15.25 2.51 1.82
N TYR A 46 13.95 2.57 1.51
CA TYR A 46 13.33 1.80 0.44
C TYR A 46 12.98 2.64 -0.79
N SER A 47 12.21 3.71 -0.61
CA SER A 47 11.80 4.59 -1.71
C SER A 47 11.58 6.02 -1.23
N ALA A 48 11.65 6.99 -2.14
CA ALA A 48 11.43 8.40 -1.82
C ALA A 48 10.38 9.01 -2.74
N HIS A 49 9.52 9.87 -2.20
CA HIS A 49 8.41 10.46 -2.92
C HIS A 49 8.28 11.95 -2.61
N TYR A 50 8.05 12.75 -3.65
CA TYR A 50 7.74 14.18 -3.50
C TYR A 50 6.25 14.33 -3.18
N ASP A 51 5.94 14.85 -2.00
CA ASP A 51 4.58 15.05 -1.51
C ASP A 51 4.26 16.55 -1.45
N ASN A 52 3.35 16.98 -2.33
CA ASN A 52 2.84 18.33 -2.44
C ASN A 52 1.31 18.33 -2.48
N ARG A 53 0.68 17.32 -1.85
CA ARG A 53 -0.76 17.30 -1.64
C ARG A 53 -1.15 18.51 -0.79
N LYS A 54 -2.30 19.13 -1.09
CA LYS A 54 -2.73 20.36 -0.41
C LYS A 54 -3.05 20.17 1.07
N ALA A 55 -3.50 18.96 1.43
CA ALA A 55 -3.95 18.64 2.77
C ALA A 55 -2.83 18.26 3.74
N VAL A 56 -1.61 18.01 3.25
CA VAL A 56 -0.49 17.68 4.14
C VAL A 56 0.25 18.95 4.59
N ALA A 57 0.48 19.06 5.88
CA ALA A 57 1.30 20.07 6.50
C ALA A 57 2.76 19.95 6.03
N ASN A 58 3.45 21.08 6.09
CA ASN A 58 4.84 21.21 5.66
C ASN A 58 5.11 20.85 4.19
N ALA A 59 4.08 20.80 3.34
CA ALA A 59 4.24 20.68 1.90
C ALA A 59 4.85 21.95 1.26
N PRO A 60 5.63 21.81 0.18
CA PRO A 60 6.10 20.54 -0.36
C PRO A 60 7.16 19.88 0.53
N ARG A 61 7.17 18.56 0.55
CA ARG A 61 8.11 17.73 1.33
C ARG A 61 8.58 16.53 0.51
N VAL A 62 9.75 15.99 0.84
CA VAL A 62 10.15 14.65 0.37
C VAL A 62 9.93 13.67 1.51
N VAL A 63 9.20 12.59 1.25
CA VAL A 63 8.98 11.51 2.22
C VAL A 63 9.78 10.30 1.75
N VAL A 64 10.72 9.88 2.59
CA VAL A 64 11.46 8.62 2.41
C VAL A 64 10.73 7.53 3.21
N LEU A 65 10.38 6.45 2.53
CA LEU A 65 9.83 5.23 3.12
C LEU A 65 10.97 4.28 3.43
N GLY A 66 10.91 3.60 4.57
CA GLY A 66 11.91 2.60 4.94
C GLY A 66 11.59 1.95 6.27
N MET A 67 12.60 1.32 6.88
CA MET A 67 12.47 0.67 8.19
C MET A 67 13.57 1.12 9.15
N VAL A 68 13.26 1.27 10.43
CA VAL A 68 14.18 1.77 11.47
C VAL A 68 14.27 0.78 12.63
N SER A 69 15.46 0.51 13.18
CA SER A 69 15.63 -0.47 14.28
C SER A 69 15.12 -0.03 15.65
N ASN A 70 14.76 1.24 15.82
CA ASN A 70 14.25 1.78 17.07
C ASN A 70 12.84 2.34 16.90
N ILE A 71 11.88 1.76 17.62
CA ILE A 71 10.46 2.15 17.59
C ILE A 71 10.12 3.35 18.49
N LEU A 72 10.93 3.64 19.51
CA LEU A 72 10.62 4.65 20.53
C LEU A 72 11.42 5.94 20.41
N GLY A 73 12.51 5.91 19.64
CA GLY A 73 13.53 6.95 19.72
C GLY A 73 14.21 7.00 21.10
N PRO A 74 14.80 8.13 21.50
CA PRO A 74 15.02 9.32 20.68
C PRO A 74 15.90 9.01 19.47
N TYR A 75 15.69 9.72 18.37
CA TYR A 75 16.45 9.57 17.13
C TYR A 75 17.57 10.61 17.04
N SER A 76 18.66 10.25 16.36
CA SER A 76 19.74 11.20 16.04
C SER A 76 19.26 12.28 15.07
N ASP A 77 19.81 13.49 15.16
CA ASP A 77 19.52 14.58 14.23
C ASP A 77 19.88 14.18 12.79
N GLY A 78 18.86 14.07 11.94
CA GLY A 78 18.99 13.71 10.53
C GLY A 78 18.85 14.92 9.60
N TYR A 79 19.51 14.85 8.45
CA TYR A 79 19.47 15.86 7.41
C TYR A 79 19.28 15.22 6.05
N CYS A 80 18.47 15.86 5.22
CA CYS A 80 18.24 15.43 3.85
C CYS A 80 19.05 16.30 2.89
N GLN A 81 19.87 15.67 2.06
CA GLN A 81 20.61 16.29 0.97
C GLN A 81 19.83 16.06 -0.33
N LEU A 82 19.27 17.13 -0.88
CA LEU A 82 18.34 17.10 -2.02
C LEU A 82 19.05 17.57 -3.28
N TRP A 83 19.16 16.69 -4.27
CA TRP A 83 19.85 16.98 -5.52
C TRP A 83 18.84 17.27 -6.62
N TYR A 84 19.09 18.34 -7.38
CA TYR A 84 18.23 18.79 -8.46
C TYR A 84 18.96 18.72 -9.79
N GLU A 85 18.19 18.59 -10.86
CA GLU A 85 18.71 18.66 -12.21
C GLU A 85 19.46 19.99 -12.44
N HIS A 86 20.64 19.90 -13.06
CA HIS A 86 21.55 21.03 -13.34
C HIS A 86 21.99 21.80 -12.10
N SER A 87 22.10 21.13 -10.95
CA SER A 87 22.68 21.70 -9.74
C SER A 87 24.13 21.25 -9.54
N ASP A 88 24.97 22.10 -8.95
CA ASP A 88 26.33 21.80 -8.50
C ASP A 88 26.42 21.41 -7.01
N ARG A 89 25.33 21.63 -6.25
CA ARG A 89 25.23 21.43 -4.79
C ARG A 89 23.83 20.95 -4.36
N PRO A 90 23.68 20.23 -3.24
CA PRO A 90 22.36 19.87 -2.74
C PRO A 90 21.71 21.04 -1.99
N ASP A 91 20.38 21.01 -1.86
CA ASP A 91 19.73 21.72 -0.75
C ASP A 91 19.78 20.81 0.47
N ILE A 92 20.19 21.35 1.62
CA ILE A 92 20.27 20.60 2.87
C ILE A 92 19.17 21.10 3.79
N VAL A 93 18.28 20.20 4.20
CA VAL A 93 17.17 20.51 5.10
C VAL A 93 17.15 19.53 6.28
N PRO A 94 16.72 19.95 7.48
CA PRO A 94 16.55 19.03 8.60
C PRO A 94 15.46 18.00 8.26
N MET A 95 15.73 16.73 8.61
CA MET A 95 14.74 15.66 8.60
C MET A 95 13.92 15.76 9.89
N LEU A 96 12.61 15.55 9.79
CA LEU A 96 11.77 15.38 10.98
C LEU A 96 12.08 14.03 11.65
N ALA A 97 11.72 13.90 12.93
CA ALA A 97 11.80 12.61 13.60
C ALA A 97 10.98 11.56 12.82
N PRO A 98 11.51 10.35 12.60
CA PRO A 98 10.78 9.29 11.91
C PRO A 98 9.40 9.02 12.54
N GLU A 99 8.37 8.93 11.70
CA GLU A 99 7.03 8.52 12.11
C GLU A 99 6.90 7.00 11.93
N ILE A 100 6.87 6.25 13.03
CA ILE A 100 6.79 4.79 12.99
C ILE A 100 5.35 4.32 12.72
N VAL A 101 5.17 3.50 11.69
CA VAL A 101 3.86 2.96 11.27
C VAL A 101 3.64 1.57 11.90
N TRP A 102 3.80 1.48 13.21
CA TRP A 102 3.63 0.24 13.96
C TRP A 102 3.35 0.54 15.43
N TYR A 103 2.35 -0.11 16.03
CA TYR A 103 2.15 -0.03 17.48
C TYR A 103 3.06 -1.01 18.20
N LYS A 104 3.77 -0.53 19.24
CA LYS A 104 4.69 -1.33 20.05
C LYS A 104 4.01 -2.57 20.66
N GLU A 105 2.74 -2.43 20.97
CA GLU A 105 1.86 -3.44 21.57
C GLU A 105 1.61 -4.63 20.63
N TRP A 106 1.80 -4.46 19.32
CA TRP A 106 1.70 -5.53 18.32
C TRP A 106 2.94 -6.42 18.23
N GLY A 107 3.99 -6.08 18.97
CA GLY A 107 5.24 -6.83 19.03
C GLY A 107 6.43 -5.94 18.68
N HIS A 108 7.46 -6.00 19.52
CA HIS A 108 8.72 -5.31 19.30
C HIS A 108 9.91 -6.07 19.90
N GLY A 109 11.14 -5.77 19.47
CA GLY A 109 12.36 -6.39 19.97
C GLY A 109 13.60 -5.89 19.21
N GLY A 110 14.76 -5.93 19.84
CA GLY A 110 16.00 -5.31 19.33
C GLY A 110 16.59 -5.92 18.04
N THR A 111 15.99 -7.00 17.52
CA THR A 111 16.37 -7.65 16.25
C THR A 111 15.48 -7.26 15.09
N HIS A 112 14.43 -6.47 15.32
CA HIS A 112 13.46 -6.07 14.30
C HIS A 112 13.69 -4.64 13.84
N VAL A 113 13.17 -4.34 12.66
CA VAL A 113 13.11 -2.99 12.10
C VAL A 113 11.67 -2.66 11.74
N TYR A 114 11.27 -1.42 11.98
CA TYR A 114 9.87 -0.99 11.94
C TYR A 114 9.62 -0.05 10.76
N PRO A 115 8.52 -0.22 10.01
CA PRO A 115 8.17 0.65 8.91
C PRO A 115 8.04 2.10 9.39
N ALA A 116 8.63 3.03 8.67
CA ALA A 116 8.70 4.42 9.08
C ALA A 116 8.64 5.39 7.90
N LEU A 117 8.11 6.60 8.17
CA LEU A 117 8.19 7.74 7.27
C LEU A 117 9.29 8.70 7.76
N MET A 118 10.26 8.97 6.90
CA MET A 118 11.34 9.94 7.13
C MET A 118 11.08 11.16 6.26
N THR A 119 10.59 12.23 6.87
CA THR A 119 10.06 13.41 6.16
C THR A 119 11.05 14.56 6.16
N CYS A 120 11.28 15.13 4.97
CA CYS A 120 12.15 16.28 4.71
C CYS A 120 11.31 17.48 4.21
N PRO A 121 10.88 18.40 5.11
CA PRO A 121 10.15 19.61 4.71
C PRO A 121 10.98 20.52 3.81
N LEU A 122 10.43 20.94 2.67
CA LEU A 122 11.14 21.83 1.74
C LEU A 122 10.85 23.31 2.01
N LEU A 123 10.08 23.67 3.03
CA LEU A 123 9.70 25.06 3.33
C LEU A 123 10.88 26.03 3.40
N LYS A 124 12.04 25.55 3.91
CA LYS A 124 13.29 26.29 4.04
C LYS A 124 14.28 26.09 2.88
N SER A 125 13.96 25.22 1.92
CA SER A 125 14.80 24.99 0.74
C SER A 125 14.70 26.18 -0.22
N PRO A 126 15.83 26.70 -0.75
CA PRO A 126 15.83 27.71 -1.81
C PRO A 126 15.07 27.28 -3.07
N ARG A 127 15.01 25.96 -3.33
CA ARG A 127 14.36 25.35 -4.50
C ARG A 127 13.10 24.60 -4.15
N ARG A 128 12.37 25.04 -3.12
CA ARG A 128 11.17 24.35 -2.59
C ARG A 128 10.11 23.98 -3.60
N TYR A 129 9.98 24.71 -4.71
CA TYR A 129 9.00 24.42 -5.77
C TYR A 129 9.53 23.56 -6.92
N ARG A 130 10.80 23.17 -6.89
CA ARG A 130 11.37 22.20 -7.82
C ARG A 130 11.27 20.80 -7.21
N VAL A 131 11.09 19.81 -8.06
CA VAL A 131 11.16 18.40 -7.66
C VAL A 131 12.63 17.98 -7.67
N PRO A 132 13.20 17.53 -6.54
CA PRO A 132 14.54 16.96 -6.51
C PRO A 132 14.57 15.64 -7.31
N GLN A 133 15.70 15.31 -7.93
CA GLN A 133 15.91 14.04 -8.61
C GLN A 133 16.33 12.94 -7.62
N LEU A 134 17.14 13.31 -6.61
CA LEU A 134 17.65 12.40 -5.59
C LEU A 134 17.52 13.02 -4.20
N VAL A 135 17.38 12.16 -3.21
CA VAL A 135 17.51 12.50 -1.80
C VAL A 135 18.48 11.53 -1.12
N SER A 136 19.36 12.07 -0.29
CA SER A 136 20.20 11.30 0.62
C SER A 136 19.90 11.71 2.06
N ILE A 137 19.98 10.77 2.99
CA ILE A 137 19.86 11.01 4.43
C ILE A 137 21.25 10.87 5.07
N VAL A 138 21.64 11.85 5.87
CA VAL A 138 22.86 11.82 6.71
C VAL A 138 22.51 12.21 8.14
N PHE A 139 23.33 11.81 9.11
CA PHE A 139 23.10 12.08 10.53
C PHE A 139 24.27 12.82 11.15
N GLY A 140 23.98 13.68 12.14
CA GLY A 140 24.95 14.46 12.90
C GLY A 140 25.53 15.66 12.14
N GLU A 141 26.18 15.43 10.99
CA GLU A 141 26.81 16.45 10.17
C GLU A 141 26.06 16.63 8.83
N PRO A 142 25.37 17.76 8.60
CA PRO A 142 24.62 18.01 7.38
C PRO A 142 25.47 17.92 6.10
N CYS A 143 26.76 18.29 6.17
CA CYS A 143 27.70 18.26 5.06
C CYS A 143 28.38 16.90 4.83
N ALA A 144 28.02 15.86 5.58
CA ALA A 144 28.65 14.55 5.48
C ALA A 144 28.54 13.93 4.08
N LYS A 145 29.49 13.07 3.72
CA LYS A 145 29.41 12.26 2.51
C LYS A 145 28.32 11.20 2.67
N ALA A 146 27.27 11.27 1.85
CA ALA A 146 26.21 10.28 1.85
C ALA A 146 26.67 8.94 1.25
N ASN A 147 26.18 7.85 1.86
CA ASN A 147 26.32 6.46 1.40
C ASN A 147 24.98 5.90 0.87
N ASN A 148 24.02 6.78 0.62
CA ASN A 148 22.69 6.47 0.12
C ASN A 148 22.24 7.60 -0.81
N ALA A 149 21.37 7.29 -1.77
CA ALA A 149 20.77 8.23 -2.72
C ALA A 149 19.54 7.57 -3.34
N LEU A 150 18.34 7.96 -2.90
CA LEU A 150 17.08 7.47 -3.45
C LEU A 150 16.57 8.38 -4.55
N LEU A 151 16.06 7.79 -5.64
CA LEU A 151 15.30 8.54 -6.63
C LEU A 151 14.01 9.04 -6.00
N VAL A 152 13.72 10.33 -6.20
CA VAL A 152 12.49 10.94 -5.71
C VAL A 152 11.40 10.77 -6.77
N GLY A 153 10.42 9.94 -6.46
CA GLY A 153 9.24 9.73 -7.29
C GLY A 153 8.30 10.94 -7.27
N TYR A 154 7.87 11.38 -8.44
CA TYR A 154 6.83 12.38 -8.59
C TYR A 154 6.05 12.14 -9.87
N GLU A 155 4.73 12.07 -9.74
CA GLU A 155 3.82 12.02 -10.86
C GLU A 155 2.89 13.23 -10.78
N ALA A 156 2.90 14.07 -11.81
CA ALA A 156 2.08 15.27 -11.79
C ALA A 156 0.58 14.88 -11.76
N PRO A 157 -0.22 15.46 -10.83
CA PRO A 157 -1.62 15.13 -10.73
C PRO A 157 -2.36 15.52 -12.01
N GLN A 158 -3.15 14.59 -12.56
CA GLN A 158 -4.00 14.85 -13.72
C GLN A 158 -5.24 15.65 -13.26
N ARG A 159 -5.47 16.82 -13.89
CA ARG A 159 -6.63 17.68 -13.58
C ARG A 159 -7.88 17.17 -14.31
N ASN A 160 -9.06 17.40 -13.70
CA ASN A 160 -10.39 17.17 -14.28
C ASN A 160 -10.65 15.72 -14.71
N ARG A 161 -10.69 14.80 -13.74
CA ARG A 161 -11.06 13.40 -13.97
C ARG A 161 -12.12 12.95 -12.95
N SER A 162 -12.89 11.93 -13.30
CA SER A 162 -13.75 11.22 -12.35
C SER A 162 -12.92 10.64 -11.21
N THR A 163 -13.53 10.44 -10.05
CA THR A 163 -12.91 9.74 -8.91
C THR A 163 -12.31 8.41 -9.37
N ARG A 164 -11.05 8.14 -9.06
CA ARG A 164 -10.33 6.94 -9.49
C ARG A 164 -9.91 6.08 -8.30
N PHE A 165 -9.92 4.78 -8.50
CA PHE A 165 -9.63 3.79 -7.46
C PHE A 165 -8.47 2.89 -7.84
N ALA A 166 -7.62 2.61 -6.86
CA ALA A 166 -6.65 1.52 -6.95
C ALA A 166 -6.76 0.59 -5.75
N VAL A 167 -6.16 -0.61 -5.87
CA VAL A 167 -6.07 -1.61 -4.81
C VAL A 167 -4.61 -1.92 -4.54
N CYS A 168 -4.25 -1.95 -3.27
CA CYS A 168 -2.95 -2.33 -2.76
C CYS A 168 -3.07 -3.70 -2.09
N VAL A 169 -2.38 -4.69 -2.65
CA VAL A 169 -2.27 -6.05 -2.14
C VAL A 169 -0.85 -6.25 -1.64
N LYS A 170 -0.68 -7.06 -0.60
CA LYS A 170 0.62 -7.49 -0.11
C LYS A 170 1.32 -8.47 -1.07
N ASP A 171 2.35 -9.13 -0.59
CA ASP A 171 3.04 -10.19 -1.32
C ASP A 171 2.12 -11.38 -1.64
N LEU A 172 2.27 -11.91 -2.85
CA LEU A 172 1.52 -13.07 -3.32
C LEU A 172 2.34 -14.35 -3.15
N GLU A 173 1.97 -15.19 -2.18
CA GLU A 173 2.64 -16.48 -1.92
C GLU A 173 1.67 -17.66 -2.03
N PHE A 174 1.67 -18.30 -3.20
CA PHE A 174 0.87 -19.50 -3.52
C PHE A 174 1.73 -20.59 -4.19
N PRO A 175 2.71 -21.18 -3.47
CA PRO A 175 3.66 -22.12 -4.08
C PRO A 175 3.09 -23.53 -4.30
N LYS A 176 1.96 -23.86 -3.66
CA LYS A 176 1.40 -25.24 -3.60
C LYS A 176 0.06 -25.40 -4.31
N GLU A 177 -0.57 -24.31 -4.74
CA GLU A 177 -1.92 -24.34 -5.32
C GLU A 177 -2.00 -23.40 -6.50
N ASP A 178 -2.61 -23.87 -7.59
CA ASP A 178 -2.85 -23.05 -8.76
C ASP A 178 -4.05 -22.14 -8.48
N ARG A 179 -3.78 -20.85 -8.34
CA ARG A 179 -4.78 -19.82 -8.07
C ARG A 179 -5.24 -19.07 -9.31
N SER A 180 -4.90 -19.55 -10.51
CA SER A 180 -5.19 -18.85 -11.78
C SER A 180 -6.66 -18.43 -11.91
N ASP A 181 -7.60 -19.35 -11.72
CA ASP A 181 -9.03 -19.05 -11.81
C ASP A 181 -9.49 -18.06 -10.74
N ARG A 182 -8.93 -18.16 -9.52
CA ARG A 182 -9.23 -17.23 -8.42
C ARG A 182 -8.76 -15.82 -8.73
N PHE A 183 -7.58 -15.69 -9.30
CA PHE A 183 -7.05 -14.40 -9.72
C PHE A 183 -7.85 -13.80 -10.87
N VAL A 184 -8.23 -14.61 -11.86
CA VAL A 184 -9.08 -14.12 -12.97
C VAL A 184 -10.44 -13.64 -12.43
N GLU A 185 -11.09 -14.42 -11.56
CA GLU A 185 -12.36 -14.02 -10.95
C GLU A 185 -12.22 -12.74 -10.11
N TRP A 186 -11.22 -12.67 -9.24
CA TRP A 186 -11.05 -11.53 -8.34
C TRP A 186 -10.61 -10.26 -9.09
N LEU A 187 -9.66 -10.33 -10.02
CA LEU A 187 -9.18 -9.18 -10.79
C LEU A 187 -10.29 -8.59 -11.68
N GLU A 188 -11.06 -9.43 -12.38
CA GLU A 188 -12.18 -8.94 -13.18
C GLU A 188 -13.31 -8.38 -12.30
N LEU A 189 -13.52 -8.93 -11.09
CA LEU A 189 -14.44 -8.33 -10.12
C LEU A 189 -13.96 -6.96 -9.64
N MET A 190 -12.66 -6.80 -9.32
CA MET A 190 -12.09 -5.50 -8.95
C MET A 190 -12.32 -4.46 -10.04
N ARG A 191 -12.11 -4.84 -11.30
CA ARG A 191 -12.39 -4.00 -12.46
C ARG A 191 -13.86 -3.59 -12.56
N LEU A 192 -14.79 -4.52 -12.34
CA LEU A 192 -16.23 -4.23 -12.34
C LEU A 192 -16.66 -3.31 -11.19
N LEU A 193 -16.01 -3.43 -10.03
CA LEU A 193 -16.24 -2.57 -8.87
C LEU A 193 -15.65 -1.16 -9.04
N GLY A 194 -14.76 -0.97 -10.02
CA GLY A 194 -14.21 0.33 -10.38
C GLY A 194 -12.72 0.50 -10.11
N ALA A 195 -11.99 -0.56 -9.73
CA ALA A 195 -10.54 -0.51 -9.65
C ALA A 195 -9.93 -0.32 -11.04
N GLU A 196 -9.06 0.66 -11.17
CA GLU A 196 -8.31 0.93 -12.40
C GLU A 196 -6.87 0.41 -12.33
N ARG A 197 -6.36 0.13 -11.13
CA ARG A 197 -5.06 -0.49 -10.92
C ARG A 197 -5.09 -1.36 -9.66
N VAL A 198 -4.50 -2.52 -9.74
CA VAL A 198 -4.15 -3.36 -8.60
C VAL A 198 -2.63 -3.39 -8.51
N THR A 199 -2.04 -3.06 -7.37
CA THR A 199 -0.60 -3.24 -7.13
C THR A 199 -0.41 -4.40 -6.18
N ALA A 200 0.45 -5.34 -6.53
CA ALA A 200 0.81 -6.48 -5.70
C ALA A 200 2.33 -6.71 -5.76
N TYR A 201 2.84 -7.51 -4.82
CA TYR A 201 4.29 -7.72 -4.69
C TYR A 201 4.69 -9.17 -4.97
N ASN A 202 5.75 -9.32 -5.76
CA ASN A 202 6.38 -10.60 -6.08
C ASN A 202 7.65 -10.75 -5.24
N THR A 203 7.69 -11.78 -4.39
CA THR A 203 8.82 -12.05 -3.48
C THR A 203 9.77 -13.14 -3.97
N GLY A 204 9.52 -13.70 -5.16
CA GLY A 204 10.42 -14.68 -5.78
C GLY A 204 9.70 -15.65 -6.72
N ALA A 205 10.46 -16.24 -7.65
CA ALA A 205 9.92 -17.19 -8.63
C ALA A 205 9.42 -18.51 -8.01
N ASP A 206 9.91 -18.87 -6.81
CA ASP A 206 9.50 -20.06 -6.06
C ASP A 206 8.21 -19.85 -5.24
N LYS A 207 7.67 -18.62 -5.21
CA LYS A 207 6.51 -18.25 -4.38
C LYS A 207 5.18 -18.45 -5.08
N LEU A 208 5.17 -18.64 -6.40
CA LEU A 208 3.96 -18.79 -7.20
C LEU A 208 4.06 -20.03 -8.09
N MET A 209 2.96 -20.78 -8.21
CA MET A 209 2.88 -21.84 -9.22
C MET A 209 3.02 -21.28 -10.65
N PRO A 210 3.60 -22.02 -11.61
CA PRO A 210 3.88 -21.50 -12.96
C PRO A 210 2.66 -20.93 -13.70
N ASN A 211 1.50 -21.57 -13.58
CA ASN A 211 0.26 -21.08 -14.20
C ASN A 211 -0.26 -19.80 -13.54
N THR A 212 -0.18 -19.74 -12.21
CA THR A 212 -0.54 -18.53 -11.45
C THR A 212 0.37 -17.37 -11.83
N TRP A 213 1.68 -17.60 -11.92
CA TRP A 213 2.63 -16.61 -12.42
C TRP A 213 2.29 -16.16 -13.84
N ARG A 214 1.99 -17.09 -14.76
CA ARG A 214 1.62 -16.76 -16.15
C ARG A 214 0.38 -15.86 -16.21
N THR A 215 -0.64 -16.20 -15.42
CA THR A 215 -1.89 -15.44 -15.30
C THR A 215 -1.61 -14.02 -14.80
N LEU A 216 -0.87 -13.87 -13.69
CA LEU A 216 -0.51 -12.56 -13.15
C LEU A 216 0.37 -11.76 -14.11
N ASN A 217 1.32 -12.41 -14.79
CA ASN A 217 2.19 -11.77 -15.76
C ASN A 217 1.41 -11.27 -16.99
N PHE A 218 0.38 -12.00 -17.43
CA PHE A 218 -0.54 -11.51 -18.47
C PHE A 218 -1.22 -10.21 -18.03
N TYR A 219 -1.78 -10.19 -16.81
CA TYR A 219 -2.40 -8.97 -16.27
C TYR A 219 -1.41 -7.82 -16.12
N ALA A 220 -0.15 -8.13 -15.79
CA ALA A 220 0.88 -7.13 -15.57
C ALA A 220 1.47 -6.54 -16.86
N GLN A 221 1.64 -7.36 -17.90
CA GLN A 221 2.38 -6.97 -19.10
C GLN A 221 1.49 -6.68 -20.31
N GLN A 222 0.30 -7.29 -20.39
CA GLN A 222 -0.56 -7.22 -21.59
C GLN A 222 -1.88 -6.47 -21.32
N ASP A 223 -2.56 -6.79 -20.22
CA ASP A 223 -3.87 -6.20 -19.91
C ASP A 223 -3.74 -4.85 -19.17
N GLY A 224 -2.79 -4.72 -18.23
CA GLY A 224 -2.45 -3.46 -17.57
C GLY A 224 -3.24 -3.15 -16.29
N LEU A 225 -4.15 -4.02 -15.84
CA LEU A 225 -4.81 -3.84 -14.54
C LEU A 225 -3.87 -4.08 -13.36
N LEU A 226 -2.96 -5.05 -13.47
CA LEU A 226 -2.05 -5.43 -12.39
C LEU A 226 -0.71 -4.72 -12.54
N GLN A 227 -0.18 -4.19 -11.46
CA GLN A 227 1.21 -3.78 -11.32
C GLN A 227 1.88 -4.75 -10.35
N LEU A 228 2.57 -5.75 -10.89
CA LEU A 228 3.33 -6.71 -10.08
C LEU A 228 4.74 -6.16 -9.85
N ARG A 229 5.07 -5.83 -8.60
CA ARG A 229 6.36 -5.22 -8.23
C ARG A 229 7.25 -6.24 -7.54
N ASP A 230 8.51 -6.33 -7.96
CA ASP A 230 9.47 -7.14 -7.22
C ASP A 230 9.77 -6.51 -5.86
N TYR A 231 9.84 -7.36 -4.84
CA TYR A 231 10.15 -6.98 -3.47
C TYR A 231 10.92 -8.11 -2.81
N LYS A 232 11.92 -7.77 -2.01
CA LYS A 232 12.57 -8.75 -1.15
C LYS A 232 12.30 -8.37 0.29
N LEU A 233 11.80 -9.33 1.07
CA LEU A 233 11.56 -9.12 2.50
C LEU A 233 12.86 -8.72 3.16
N LEU A 234 12.85 -7.58 3.85
CA LEU A 234 13.98 -7.18 4.67
C LEU A 234 14.04 -8.13 5.86
N GLU A 235 14.85 -9.16 5.70
CA GLU A 235 15.26 -10.05 6.77
C GLU A 235 16.16 -9.24 7.71
N GLY A 236 15.69 -8.92 8.92
CA GLY A 236 16.58 -8.46 9.99
C GLY A 236 17.69 -9.48 10.23
N HIS A 237 18.70 -9.16 11.06
CA HIS A 237 19.78 -10.11 11.37
C HIS A 237 19.19 -11.49 11.77
N PRO A 238 19.35 -12.53 10.94
CA PRO A 238 18.53 -13.73 11.06
C PRO A 238 18.93 -14.51 12.30
N LEU A 239 18.05 -14.56 13.30
CA LEU A 239 18.07 -15.63 14.29
C LEU A 239 17.14 -16.75 13.79
N PRO A 240 17.58 -18.02 13.81
CA PRO A 240 16.71 -19.13 13.50
C PRO A 240 15.55 -19.19 14.49
N GLY A 241 14.32 -19.17 14.00
CA GLY A 241 13.17 -19.73 14.72
C GLY A 241 12.18 -18.78 15.38
N ASP A 242 12.51 -17.52 15.68
CA ASP A 242 11.58 -16.64 16.41
C ASP A 242 11.20 -15.38 15.62
N ASN A 243 9.91 -15.29 15.30
CA ASN A 243 9.16 -14.15 14.77
C ASN A 243 9.21 -13.84 13.25
N PHE A 244 9.35 -14.87 12.39
CA PHE A 244 9.13 -14.72 10.95
C PHE A 244 7.76 -14.10 10.60
N TRP A 245 6.70 -14.40 11.37
CA TRP A 245 5.38 -13.81 11.17
C TRP A 245 5.39 -12.28 11.41
N LEU A 246 5.97 -11.82 12.52
CA LEU A 246 6.09 -10.39 12.79
C LEU A 246 6.90 -9.69 11.70
N LEU A 247 7.99 -10.30 11.24
CA LEU A 247 8.80 -9.79 10.14
C LEU A 247 7.98 -9.62 8.85
N ARG A 248 7.11 -10.58 8.53
CA ARG A 248 6.18 -10.46 7.40
C ARG A 248 5.20 -9.32 7.59
N CYS A 249 4.57 -9.18 8.76
CA CYS A 249 3.65 -8.09 9.04
C CYS A 249 4.32 -6.71 8.92
N LEU A 250 5.57 -6.58 9.40
CA LEU A 250 6.32 -5.33 9.29
C LEU A 250 6.61 -4.97 7.82
N ASN A 251 6.99 -5.95 7.00
CA ASN A 251 7.21 -5.74 5.56
C ASN A 251 5.90 -5.47 4.80
N GLU A 252 4.82 -6.14 5.17
CA GLU A 252 3.47 -5.94 4.62
C GLU A 252 3.04 -4.48 4.76
N VAL A 253 3.28 -3.86 5.92
CA VAL A 253 3.01 -2.42 6.11
C VAL A 253 3.84 -1.56 5.16
N LEU A 254 5.14 -1.84 4.99
CA LEU A 254 5.98 -1.06 4.07
C LEU A 254 5.51 -1.18 2.61
N MET A 255 5.03 -2.35 2.19
CA MET A 255 4.41 -2.55 0.87
C MET A 255 3.16 -1.67 0.69
N TYR A 256 2.30 -1.58 1.71
CA TYR A 256 1.13 -0.72 1.64
C TYR A 256 1.49 0.76 1.56
N LEU A 257 2.52 1.20 2.28
CA LEU A 257 3.05 2.56 2.16
C LEU A 257 3.60 2.83 0.76
N ASP A 258 4.40 1.92 0.20
CA ASP A 258 4.91 2.08 -1.18
C ASP A 258 3.78 2.19 -2.20
N CYS A 259 2.76 1.33 -2.09
CA CYS A 259 1.59 1.39 -2.96
C CYS A 259 0.80 2.70 -2.81
N LEU A 260 0.56 3.17 -1.59
CA LEU A 260 -0.12 4.44 -1.31
C LEU A 260 0.62 5.61 -1.98
N TYR A 261 1.93 5.75 -1.72
CA TYR A 261 2.71 6.89 -2.22
C TYR A 261 2.90 6.86 -3.75
N ARG A 262 2.94 5.68 -4.38
CA ARG A 262 2.91 5.57 -5.86
C ARG A 262 1.54 5.85 -6.47
N SER A 263 0.49 5.74 -5.66
CA SER A 263 -0.90 5.92 -6.10
C SER A 263 -1.41 7.33 -5.86
N MET A 264 -0.79 8.09 -4.95
CA MET A 264 -1.40 9.30 -4.35
C MET A 264 -1.73 10.44 -5.33
N TYR A 265 -1.09 10.49 -6.50
CA TYR A 265 -1.41 11.49 -7.54
C TYR A 265 -2.28 10.94 -8.67
N ASN A 266 -2.44 9.63 -8.75
CA ASN A 266 -3.14 8.94 -9.84
C ASN A 266 -4.53 8.43 -9.48
N PHE A 267 -4.78 8.24 -8.19
CA PHE A 267 -6.05 7.78 -7.67
C PHE A 267 -6.47 8.64 -6.49
N ASP A 268 -7.77 8.76 -6.31
CA ASP A 268 -8.38 9.51 -5.22
C ASP A 268 -8.59 8.60 -4.00
N TYR A 269 -8.77 7.30 -4.25
CA TYR A 269 -8.89 6.28 -3.22
C TYR A 269 -8.02 5.06 -3.51
N VAL A 270 -7.39 4.53 -2.45
CA VAL A 270 -6.73 3.22 -2.47
C VAL A 270 -7.42 2.28 -1.50
N GLY A 271 -7.79 1.09 -1.95
CA GLY A 271 -8.20 -0.01 -1.09
C GLY A 271 -6.98 -0.81 -0.64
N VAL A 272 -6.90 -1.16 0.64
CA VAL A 272 -5.86 -2.09 1.14
C VAL A 272 -6.55 -3.35 1.62
N PHE A 273 -6.40 -4.45 0.87
CA PHE A 273 -7.02 -5.74 1.18
C PHE A 273 -6.40 -6.88 0.37
N ASP A 274 -6.62 -8.12 0.83
CA ASP A 274 -6.07 -9.35 0.27
C ASP A 274 -6.94 -9.90 -0.89
N VAL A 275 -6.43 -10.89 -1.62
CA VAL A 275 -7.07 -11.44 -2.85
C VAL A 275 -8.28 -12.35 -2.58
N ASP A 276 -8.51 -12.69 -1.31
CA ASP A 276 -9.71 -13.35 -0.79
C ASP A 276 -10.69 -12.35 -0.15
N GLU A 277 -10.44 -11.04 -0.28
CA GLU A 277 -11.27 -10.00 0.32
C GLU A 277 -11.88 -9.10 -0.77
N VAL A 278 -13.14 -8.70 -0.57
CA VAL A 278 -13.88 -7.82 -1.50
C VAL A 278 -14.68 -6.79 -0.71
N ILE A 279 -14.36 -5.50 -0.89
CA ILE A 279 -15.26 -4.42 -0.47
C ILE A 279 -16.43 -4.36 -1.45
N MET A 280 -17.59 -4.87 -1.03
CA MET A 280 -18.77 -5.07 -1.86
C MET A 280 -19.83 -3.99 -1.56
N PRO A 281 -20.16 -3.11 -2.53
CA PRO A 281 -21.33 -2.25 -2.46
C PRO A 281 -22.63 -3.06 -2.45
N LEU A 282 -23.60 -2.66 -1.63
CA LEU A 282 -24.87 -3.35 -1.46
C LEU A 282 -26.05 -2.49 -1.96
N GLY A 283 -27.21 -3.15 -2.09
CA GLY A 283 -28.46 -2.49 -2.45
C GLY A 283 -28.40 -1.86 -3.84
N LYS A 284 -28.64 -0.55 -3.92
CA LYS A 284 -28.68 0.19 -5.20
C LYS A 284 -27.31 0.55 -5.78
N PHE A 285 -26.23 0.42 -5.00
CA PHE A 285 -24.89 0.81 -5.44
C PHE A 285 -24.21 -0.35 -6.16
N HIS A 286 -23.69 -0.11 -7.36
CA HIS A 286 -23.13 -1.15 -8.23
C HIS A 286 -21.61 -1.07 -8.36
N ASN A 287 -20.96 -0.05 -7.80
CA ASN A 287 -19.51 0.13 -7.84
C ASN A 287 -19.09 1.13 -6.75
N TRP A 288 -17.77 1.26 -6.52
CA TRP A 288 -17.24 2.18 -5.52
C TRP A 288 -17.50 3.65 -5.85
N HIS A 289 -17.58 4.00 -7.14
CA HIS A 289 -17.88 5.37 -7.58
C HIS A 289 -19.25 5.83 -7.03
N THR A 290 -20.31 5.08 -7.34
CA THR A 290 -21.68 5.42 -6.92
C THR A 290 -21.87 5.36 -5.40
N LEU A 291 -21.15 4.45 -4.73
CA LEU A 291 -21.19 4.34 -3.27
C LEU A 291 -20.49 5.52 -2.59
N LEU A 292 -19.27 5.87 -3.01
CA LEU A 292 -18.53 6.98 -2.40
C LEU A 292 -19.16 8.33 -2.73
N GLU A 293 -19.68 8.52 -3.94
CA GLU A 293 -20.43 9.73 -4.30
C GLU A 293 -21.61 9.94 -3.34
N HIS A 294 -22.35 8.86 -3.03
CA HIS A 294 -23.45 8.92 -2.06
C HIS A 294 -22.97 9.26 -0.64
N LEU A 295 -21.87 8.67 -0.20
CA LEU A 295 -21.29 8.88 1.13
C LEU A 295 -20.73 10.30 1.30
N GLU A 296 -20.13 10.87 0.25
CA GLU A 296 -19.59 12.24 0.25
C GLU A 296 -20.71 13.30 0.19
N GLN A 297 -21.78 13.06 -0.58
CA GLN A 297 -22.88 14.02 -0.73
C GLN A 297 -23.81 14.05 0.49
N ASN A 298 -23.98 12.93 1.19
CA ASN A 298 -24.86 12.86 2.36
C ASN A 298 -24.12 13.22 3.66
N SER A 299 -23.86 14.52 3.82
CA SER A 299 -23.31 15.13 5.04
C SER A 299 -24.11 14.84 6.32
N SER A 300 -25.33 14.30 6.23
CA SER A 300 -26.12 13.81 7.37
C SER A 300 -25.64 12.46 7.92
N LEU A 301 -24.85 11.69 7.16
CA LEU A 301 -24.16 10.50 7.65
C LEU A 301 -22.88 10.84 8.40
N SER A 302 -22.28 12.00 8.14
CA SER A 302 -21.15 12.49 8.92
C SER A 302 -21.64 13.13 10.21
N THR A 303 -21.38 12.48 11.35
CA THR A 303 -21.39 13.17 12.63
C THR A 303 -20.26 14.21 12.66
N ASP A 304 -20.58 15.39 13.20
CA ASP A 304 -19.74 16.59 13.37
C ASP A 304 -19.30 17.31 12.09
N ASN A 305 -18.79 18.54 12.25
CA ASN A 305 -18.31 19.51 11.23
C ASN A 305 -17.17 18.99 10.32
N CYS A 306 -17.32 17.78 9.80
CA CYS A 306 -16.32 17.02 9.10
C CYS A 306 -16.38 17.31 7.60
N LYS A 307 -15.41 18.06 7.08
CA LYS A 307 -15.35 18.42 5.66
C LYS A 307 -14.79 17.30 4.77
N ALA A 308 -14.02 16.39 5.35
CA ALA A 308 -13.39 15.29 4.63
C ALA A 308 -13.07 14.11 5.57
N ARG A 309 -13.09 12.89 5.04
CA ARG A 309 -12.77 11.66 5.76
C ARG A 309 -11.46 11.07 5.24
N THR A 310 -10.65 10.53 6.15
CA THR A 310 -9.43 9.81 5.77
C THR A 310 -9.73 8.50 5.06
N SER A 311 -10.81 7.82 5.42
CA SER A 311 -11.18 6.54 4.79
C SER A 311 -12.64 6.19 5.05
N TYR A 312 -13.16 5.30 4.21
CA TYR A 312 -14.45 4.65 4.36
C TYR A 312 -14.21 3.16 4.62
N CYS A 313 -14.58 2.69 5.81
CA CYS A 313 -14.26 1.36 6.31
C CYS A 313 -15.49 0.46 6.35
N PHE A 314 -15.29 -0.80 6.01
CA PHE A 314 -16.33 -1.78 5.79
C PHE A 314 -16.14 -2.96 6.74
N ARG A 315 -17.21 -3.34 7.43
CA ARG A 315 -17.18 -4.44 8.39
C ARG A 315 -17.01 -5.78 7.71
N ASN A 316 -16.14 -6.61 8.27
CA ASN A 316 -15.86 -7.96 7.80
C ASN A 316 -17.08 -8.87 7.97
N VAL A 317 -17.32 -9.73 6.99
CA VAL A 317 -18.15 -10.92 7.15
C VAL A 317 -17.59 -12.09 6.34
N TYR A 318 -17.58 -13.28 6.95
CA TYR A 318 -16.94 -14.47 6.38
C TYR A 318 -17.84 -15.27 5.45
N PHE A 319 -17.30 -15.60 4.27
CA PHE A 319 -17.81 -16.55 3.28
C PHE A 319 -16.89 -17.78 3.29
N SER A 320 -17.27 -18.77 4.09
CA SER A 320 -16.47 -19.97 4.33
C SER A 320 -16.74 -21.05 3.27
N LYS A 321 -15.72 -21.89 2.98
CA LYS A 321 -15.88 -23.07 2.11
C LYS A 321 -16.62 -24.22 2.79
N GLU A 322 -16.76 -24.17 4.12
CA GLU A 322 -17.53 -25.15 4.90
C GLU A 322 -19.04 -24.86 4.82
N LEU A 323 -19.43 -23.66 4.35
CA LEU A 323 -20.82 -23.36 4.03
C LEU A 323 -21.17 -23.93 2.64
N PRO A 324 -22.43 -24.39 2.43
CA PRO A 324 -22.79 -24.99 1.15
C PRO A 324 -22.66 -24.02 -0.03
N GLU A 325 -21.98 -24.47 -1.08
CA GLU A 325 -21.86 -23.74 -2.34
C GLU A 325 -23.13 -23.83 -3.20
N ASP A 326 -23.30 -22.86 -4.10
CA ASP A 326 -24.32 -22.86 -5.14
C ASP A 326 -23.68 -23.37 -6.44
N GLU A 327 -24.24 -24.42 -7.04
CA GLU A 327 -23.69 -25.05 -8.25
C GLU A 327 -24.15 -24.37 -9.54
N THR A 328 -24.97 -23.32 -9.46
CA THR A 328 -25.48 -22.61 -10.65
C THR A 328 -24.36 -21.93 -11.47
N PRO A 329 -23.38 -21.22 -10.86
CA PRO A 329 -22.23 -20.69 -11.59
C PRO A 329 -21.22 -21.79 -11.98
N PRO A 330 -20.41 -21.59 -13.03
CA PRO A 330 -19.41 -22.57 -13.43
C PRO A 330 -18.39 -22.86 -12.33
N ALA A 331 -17.87 -24.09 -12.30
CA ALA A 331 -17.10 -24.62 -11.17
C ALA A 331 -15.82 -23.83 -10.83
N ASN A 332 -15.23 -23.15 -11.81
CA ASN A 332 -14.02 -22.34 -11.66
C ASN A 332 -14.26 -20.96 -11.00
N PHE A 333 -15.52 -20.53 -10.82
CA PHE A 333 -15.86 -19.26 -10.16
C PHE A 333 -16.17 -19.49 -8.69
N TYR A 334 -15.19 -19.32 -7.83
CA TYR A 334 -15.37 -19.61 -6.42
C TYR A 334 -16.26 -18.59 -5.71
N MET A 335 -15.99 -17.30 -5.87
CA MET A 335 -16.74 -16.24 -5.19
C MET A 335 -18.21 -16.24 -5.62
N LEU A 336 -18.48 -16.52 -6.90
CA LEU A 336 -19.85 -16.68 -7.39
C LEU A 336 -20.55 -17.91 -6.81
N ARG A 337 -19.82 -19.01 -6.52
CA ARG A 337 -20.41 -20.23 -5.92
C ARG A 337 -20.56 -20.13 -4.41
N HIS A 338 -19.73 -19.34 -3.74
CA HIS A 338 -19.75 -19.17 -2.28
C HIS A 338 -20.58 -17.93 -1.91
N VAL A 339 -21.92 -18.05 -2.00
CA VAL A 339 -22.89 -16.98 -1.69
C VAL A 339 -23.65 -17.24 -0.37
N ARG A 340 -23.04 -18.01 0.53
CA ARG A 340 -23.49 -18.13 1.92
C ARG A 340 -22.39 -17.61 2.82
N ARG A 341 -22.79 -16.84 3.83
CA ARG A 341 -21.89 -16.23 4.81
C ARG A 341 -22.36 -16.51 6.22
N VAL A 342 -21.46 -16.35 7.19
CA VAL A 342 -21.85 -16.28 8.60
C VAL A 342 -22.85 -15.15 8.82
N ALA A 343 -23.73 -15.32 9.80
CA ALA A 343 -24.87 -14.42 9.97
C ALA A 343 -24.47 -12.98 10.33
N GLN A 344 -23.46 -12.86 11.19
CA GLN A 344 -23.07 -11.60 11.81
C GLN A 344 -21.76 -11.06 11.22
N HIS A 345 -21.73 -9.76 10.96
CA HIS A 345 -20.49 -9.03 10.71
C HIS A 345 -19.66 -8.95 11.98
N LEU A 346 -18.34 -8.83 11.81
CA LEU A 346 -17.46 -8.42 12.91
C LEU A 346 -17.76 -6.97 13.33
N ASP A 347 -17.16 -6.56 14.46
CA ASP A 347 -17.27 -5.19 14.97
C ASP A 347 -16.55 -4.16 14.07
N THR A 348 -16.57 -2.89 14.47
CA THR A 348 -16.04 -1.76 13.70
C THR A 348 -14.52 -1.65 13.67
N VAL A 349 -13.80 -2.51 14.38
CA VAL A 349 -12.33 -2.46 14.50
C VAL A 349 -11.67 -3.79 14.14
N SER A 350 -12.41 -4.88 14.14
CA SER A 350 -11.94 -6.24 13.90
C SER A 350 -11.97 -6.58 12.41
N ALA A 351 -10.80 -6.81 11.83
CA ALA A 351 -10.58 -7.21 10.45
C ALA A 351 -11.31 -6.37 9.38
N ILE A 352 -11.65 -5.11 9.70
CA ILE A 352 -12.22 -4.16 8.75
C ILE A 352 -11.25 -3.91 7.59
N LYS A 353 -11.78 -3.50 6.44
CA LYS A 353 -10.98 -2.99 5.31
C LYS A 353 -11.55 -1.68 4.83
N CYS A 354 -10.70 -0.79 4.33
CA CYS A 354 -11.13 0.55 3.97
C CYS A 354 -10.71 0.96 2.56
N LEU A 355 -11.46 1.90 2.02
CA LEU A 355 -11.03 2.75 0.91
C LEU A 355 -10.44 4.02 1.51
N HIS A 356 -9.12 4.19 1.41
CA HIS A 356 -8.36 5.30 1.99
C HIS A 356 -8.25 6.45 0.99
N SER A 357 -8.59 7.66 1.43
CA SER A 357 -8.44 8.86 0.60
C SER A 357 -6.96 9.21 0.47
N THR A 358 -6.45 9.20 -0.76
CA THR A 358 -5.05 9.53 -1.04
C THR A 358 -4.74 11.00 -0.79
N ALA A 359 -5.74 11.87 -0.69
CA ALA A 359 -5.54 13.28 -0.38
C ALA A 359 -5.10 13.49 1.08
N TYR A 360 -5.60 12.67 2.01
CA TYR A 360 -5.49 12.90 3.45
C TYR A 360 -4.68 11.83 4.19
N SER A 361 -4.69 10.57 3.73
CA SER A 361 -3.93 9.49 4.36
C SER A 361 -2.44 9.62 4.09
N THR A 362 -1.62 9.63 5.15
CA THR A 362 -0.15 9.69 5.07
C THR A 362 0.51 8.35 5.40
N ALA A 363 -0.18 7.50 6.16
CA ALA A 363 0.19 6.10 6.39
C ALA A 363 -1.04 5.20 6.50
N VAL A 364 -0.93 3.96 6.03
CA VAL A 364 -2.02 2.96 6.04
C VAL A 364 -1.55 1.65 6.65
N HIS A 365 -2.47 0.93 7.29
CA HIS A 365 -2.32 -0.45 7.74
C HIS A 365 -3.32 -1.33 6.96
N ASN A 366 -3.18 -2.66 7.04
CA ASN A 366 -4.09 -3.61 6.39
C ASN A 366 -5.58 -3.40 6.75
N HIS A 367 -5.87 -2.72 7.86
CA HIS A 367 -7.23 -2.55 8.37
C HIS A 367 -7.75 -1.11 8.37
N PHE A 368 -6.87 -0.11 8.51
CA PHE A 368 -7.29 1.27 8.76
C PHE A 368 -6.21 2.27 8.35
N THR A 369 -6.58 3.55 8.22
CA THR A 369 -5.58 4.61 8.05
C THR A 369 -4.83 4.81 9.35
N PHE A 370 -3.50 4.65 9.32
CA PHE A 370 -2.64 4.76 10.49
C PHE A 370 -2.35 6.23 10.85
N TYR A 371 -2.01 7.05 9.85
CA TYR A 371 -1.81 8.49 9.99
C TYR A 371 -2.51 9.27 8.88
N TRP A 372 -3.02 10.46 9.21
CA TRP A 372 -3.69 11.35 8.28
C TRP A 372 -3.55 12.81 8.70
N GLU A 373 -3.79 13.73 7.76
CA GLU A 373 -3.72 15.17 7.96
C GLU A 373 -4.97 15.86 7.36
N GLU A 374 -5.40 16.97 7.96
CA GLU A 374 -6.51 17.83 7.50
C GLU A 374 -7.83 17.09 7.15
N ALA A 375 -8.12 15.98 7.85
CA ALA A 375 -9.35 15.20 7.71
C ALA A 375 -9.80 14.62 9.05
N CYS A 376 -11.05 14.16 9.10
CA CYS A 376 -11.51 13.36 10.23
C CYS A 376 -11.08 11.90 10.07
N GLY A 377 -11.11 11.18 11.19
CA GLY A 377 -10.83 9.76 11.23
C GLY A 377 -11.77 8.90 10.38
N PRO A 378 -11.48 7.59 10.29
CA PRO A 378 -12.19 6.64 9.45
C PRO A 378 -13.71 6.67 9.68
N PHE A 379 -14.46 6.50 8.60
CA PHE A 379 -15.92 6.41 8.63
C PHE A 379 -16.36 4.94 8.56
N ASP A 380 -17.13 4.48 9.55
CA ASP A 380 -17.76 3.15 9.55
C ASP A 380 -18.98 3.16 8.60
N VAL A 381 -18.83 2.51 7.45
CA VAL A 381 -19.89 2.45 6.44
C VAL A 381 -20.99 1.52 6.94
N PRO A 382 -22.27 1.96 6.95
CA PRO A 382 -23.38 1.11 7.37
C PRO A 382 -23.44 -0.18 6.55
N THR A 383 -23.58 -1.31 7.23
CA THR A 383 -23.65 -2.65 6.60
C THR A 383 -24.87 -2.85 5.68
N ALA A 384 -25.81 -1.90 5.66
CA ALA A 384 -26.92 -1.88 4.73
C ALA A 384 -26.52 -1.43 3.30
N ILE A 385 -25.39 -0.73 3.14
CA ILE A 385 -24.98 -0.16 1.84
C ILE A 385 -23.60 -0.63 1.38
N GLY A 386 -22.81 -1.25 2.25
CA GLY A 386 -21.53 -1.84 1.88
C GLY A 386 -21.01 -2.79 2.96
N GLN A 387 -20.24 -3.79 2.56
CA GLN A 387 -19.60 -4.72 3.49
C GLN A 387 -18.25 -5.20 2.94
N MET A 388 -17.40 -5.72 3.81
CA MET A 388 -16.17 -6.40 3.42
C MET A 388 -16.42 -7.91 3.46
N GLN A 389 -16.45 -8.53 2.28
CA GLN A 389 -16.62 -9.97 2.12
C GLN A 389 -15.26 -10.65 2.22
N HIS A 390 -15.09 -11.54 3.21
CA HIS A 390 -13.87 -12.30 3.39
C HIS A 390 -14.11 -13.77 3.06
N TYR A 391 -13.55 -14.23 1.94
CA TYR A 391 -13.67 -15.59 1.43
C TYR A 391 -12.73 -16.56 2.13
N ARG A 392 -12.95 -16.73 3.45
CA ARG A 392 -12.11 -17.47 4.37
C ARG A 392 -12.94 -18.06 5.52
N GLU A 393 -12.38 -19.05 6.20
CA GLU A 393 -12.93 -19.57 7.45
C GLU A 393 -12.91 -18.54 8.58
N PRO A 394 -14.00 -18.42 9.37
CA PRO A 394 -14.01 -17.55 10.54
C PRO A 394 -13.10 -18.08 11.64
N ASP A 395 -12.53 -17.17 12.44
CA ASP A 395 -11.70 -17.55 13.59
C ASP A 395 -12.51 -18.33 14.65
N ILE A 396 -13.81 -18.00 14.79
CA ILE A 396 -14.76 -18.67 15.68
C ILE A 396 -15.62 -19.63 14.85
N LYS A 397 -15.28 -20.92 14.86
CA LYS A 397 -15.93 -21.94 14.01
C LYS A 397 -17.42 -22.12 14.29
N GLU A 398 -17.87 -21.86 15.51
CA GLU A 398 -19.27 -21.96 15.92
C GLU A 398 -20.17 -21.07 15.04
N THR A 399 -19.65 -19.96 14.54
CA THR A 399 -20.35 -19.02 13.65
C THR A 399 -20.74 -19.60 12.30
N LEU A 400 -20.16 -20.74 11.90
CA LEU A 400 -20.56 -21.50 10.71
C LEU A 400 -21.93 -22.16 10.85
N THR A 401 -22.46 -22.25 12.07
CA THR A 401 -23.76 -22.86 12.34
C THR A 401 -24.69 -21.96 13.16
N LEU A 402 -24.14 -21.16 14.07
CA LEU A 402 -24.88 -20.35 15.03
C LEU A 402 -24.32 -18.91 15.14
N PRO A 403 -25.12 -17.86 14.86
CA PRO A 403 -26.47 -17.91 14.31
C PRO A 403 -26.50 -18.53 12.90
N THR A 404 -27.68 -18.96 12.46
CA THR A 404 -27.84 -19.63 11.16
C THR A 404 -27.24 -18.79 10.01
N PRO A 405 -26.32 -19.38 9.21
CA PRO A 405 -25.73 -18.70 8.06
C PRO A 405 -26.78 -18.12 7.11
N VAL A 406 -26.43 -17.02 6.48
CA VAL A 406 -27.34 -16.24 5.62
C VAL A 406 -26.89 -16.37 4.17
N ARG A 407 -27.85 -16.53 3.26
CA ARG A 407 -27.59 -16.41 1.82
C ARG A 407 -27.38 -14.94 1.48
N ASP A 408 -26.26 -14.64 0.84
CA ASP A 408 -25.86 -13.32 0.37
C ASP A 408 -25.31 -13.47 -1.05
N ASP A 409 -26.20 -13.34 -2.02
CA ASP A 409 -25.91 -13.44 -3.45
C ASP A 409 -25.75 -12.06 -4.11
N ASN A 410 -25.40 -11.01 -3.35
CA ASN A 410 -25.22 -9.66 -3.90
C ASN A 410 -24.14 -9.59 -5.01
N ILE A 411 -23.14 -10.47 -4.95
CA ILE A 411 -22.13 -10.62 -6.01
C ILE A 411 -22.74 -11.05 -7.35
N TRP A 412 -23.90 -11.72 -7.36
CA TRP A 412 -24.54 -12.19 -8.59
C TRP A 412 -25.06 -11.08 -9.49
N ARG A 413 -25.17 -9.84 -9.01
CA ARG A 413 -25.43 -8.67 -9.86
C ARG A 413 -24.33 -8.48 -10.92
N PHE A 414 -23.14 -9.03 -10.69
CA PHE A 414 -22.02 -9.01 -11.62
C PHE A 414 -21.84 -10.33 -12.38
N LYS A 415 -22.64 -11.36 -12.10
CA LYS A 415 -22.40 -12.76 -12.53
C LYS A 415 -22.13 -12.87 -14.03
N ASP A 416 -23.05 -12.36 -14.85
CA ASP A 416 -22.98 -12.56 -16.30
C ASP A 416 -21.81 -11.79 -16.92
N HIS A 417 -21.55 -10.57 -16.46
CA HIS A 417 -20.40 -9.77 -16.88
C HIS A 417 -19.09 -10.41 -16.43
N LEU A 418 -19.01 -10.86 -15.18
CA LEU A 418 -17.81 -11.46 -14.61
C LEU A 418 -17.45 -12.76 -15.35
N ILE A 419 -18.43 -13.63 -15.58
CA ILE A 419 -18.23 -14.88 -16.33
C ILE A 419 -17.76 -14.58 -17.76
N SER A 420 -18.43 -13.65 -18.44
CA SER A 420 -18.09 -13.28 -19.82
C SER A 420 -16.65 -12.76 -19.94
N ARG A 421 -16.23 -11.88 -19.02
CA ARG A 421 -14.89 -11.31 -19.00
C ARG A 421 -13.84 -12.35 -18.64
N ALA A 422 -14.06 -13.14 -17.60
CA ALA A 422 -13.14 -14.21 -17.21
C ALA A 422 -12.92 -15.21 -18.34
N HIS A 423 -13.99 -15.64 -19.03
CA HIS A 423 -13.86 -16.49 -20.22
C HIS A 423 -13.07 -15.83 -21.35
N ALA A 424 -13.15 -14.50 -21.53
CA ALA A 424 -12.32 -13.81 -22.51
C ALA A 424 -10.84 -13.85 -22.13
N ILE A 425 -10.51 -13.67 -20.86
CA ILE A 425 -9.13 -13.78 -20.35
C ILE A 425 -8.60 -15.20 -20.51
N HIS A 426 -9.38 -16.22 -20.14
CA HIS A 426 -8.98 -17.62 -20.30
C HIS A 426 -8.71 -18.04 -21.75
N ARG A 427 -9.28 -17.33 -22.75
CA ARG A 427 -8.96 -17.56 -24.18
C ARG A 427 -7.63 -16.95 -24.62
N LEU A 428 -7.08 -16.01 -23.83
CA LEU A 428 -5.82 -15.30 -24.10
C LEU A 428 -4.62 -15.91 -23.36
N LEU A 429 -4.87 -16.59 -22.24
CA LEU A 429 -3.88 -17.35 -21.46
C LEU A 429 -3.56 -18.70 -22.11
#